data_AF-A0A1C5D4V1-F1
#
_entry.id   AF-A0A1C5D4V1-F1
#
_cell.length_a   1.000
_cell.length_b   1.000
_cell.length_c   1.000
_cell.angle_alpha   90.00
_cell.angle_beta   90.00
_cell.angle_gamma   90.00
#
_symmetry.space_group_name_H-M   'P 1'
#
loop_
_entity.id
_entity.type
_entity.pdbx_description
1 polymer ?
#
loop_
_entity_poly.entity_id
_entity_poly.type
_entity_poly.pdbx_seq_one_letter_code
_entity_poly.pdbx_strand_id
1 'polypeptide(L)'
;MSDTTALGQATSLIEKAWGRPIDALETLAINRPVEDPLLRSAMHIRSALLVLDTTIAVHQQRLHTLTRPGHVPAFHDLERITSSATDLRLAHAEGRTALQAISRVIEARKATTTANRAPTDHLTQAATTRSTHVPRSLAHAHPAPSTASPPQPYRPGAARTASDP
;
A
#
# COMPACT_ATOMS: atom_id res chain seq x y z
N MET A 1 19.94 13.74 25.97
CA MET A 1 18.77 13.40 25.13
C MET A 1 19.32 12.63 23.96
N SER A 2 18.99 11.34 23.82
CA SER A 2 19.45 10.56 22.68
C SER A 2 18.69 11.06 21.46
N ASP A 3 19.37 11.76 20.54
CA ASP A 3 18.77 12.11 19.26
C ASP A 3 18.36 10.82 18.57
N THR A 4 17.06 10.58 18.46
CA THR A 4 16.52 9.44 17.74
C THR A 4 16.99 9.56 16.29
N THR A 5 17.86 8.65 15.86
CA THR A 5 18.35 8.63 14.47
C THR A 5 17.19 8.40 13.51
N ALA A 6 17.36 8.83 12.24
CA ALA A 6 16.34 8.61 11.22
C ALA A 6 16.02 7.10 11.07
N LEU A 7 17.02 6.24 11.22
CA LEU A 7 16.87 4.80 11.27
C LEU A 7 16.03 4.32 12.46
N GLY A 8 16.27 4.85 13.67
CA GLY A 8 15.50 4.52 14.86
C GLY A 8 14.02 4.91 14.70
N GLN A 9 13.77 6.11 14.18
CA GLN A 9 12.41 6.58 13.88
C GLN A 9 11.73 5.72 12.80
N ALA A 10 12.44 5.38 11.72
CA ALA A 10 11.94 4.51 10.67
C ALA A 10 11.54 3.13 11.20
N THR A 11 12.39 2.54 12.05
CA THR A 11 12.14 1.24 12.69
C THR A 11 10.85 1.31 13.52
N SER A 12 10.70 2.32 14.38
CA SER A 12 9.50 2.50 15.20
C SER A 12 8.23 2.69 14.35
N LEU A 13 8.30 3.47 13.26
CA LEU A 13 7.15 3.68 12.37
C LEU A 13 6.71 2.38 11.68
N ILE A 14 7.67 1.59 11.20
CA ILE A 14 7.40 0.31 10.52
C ILE A 14 6.81 -0.70 11.53
N GLU A 15 7.43 -0.87 12.69
CA GLU A 15 6.94 -1.79 13.72
C GLU A 15 5.53 -1.44 14.16
N LYS A 16 5.25 -0.14 14.37
CA LYS A 16 3.91 0.34 14.73
C LYS A 16 2.88 0.09 13.62
N ALA A 17 3.26 0.29 12.36
CA ALA A 17 2.34 0.12 11.24
C ALA A 17 1.98 -1.36 10.98
N TRP A 18 2.93 -2.27 11.17
CA TRP A 18 2.71 -3.71 10.96
C TRP A 18 2.37 -4.50 12.23
N GLY A 19 2.56 -3.91 13.42
CA GLY A 19 2.27 -4.54 14.71
C GLY A 19 3.21 -5.70 15.05
N ARG A 20 4.43 -5.70 14.52
CA ARG A 20 5.43 -6.76 14.71
C ARG A 20 6.82 -6.15 14.86
N PRO A 21 7.75 -6.81 15.59
CA PRO A 21 9.13 -6.36 15.70
C PRO A 21 9.84 -6.47 14.35
N ILE A 22 10.87 -5.64 14.16
CA ILE A 22 11.56 -5.52 12.86
C ILE A 22 12.19 -6.83 12.38
N ASP A 23 12.75 -7.64 13.28
CA ASP A 23 13.38 -8.93 12.94
C ASP A 23 12.37 -9.91 12.31
N ALA A 24 11.14 -9.93 12.81
CA ALA A 24 10.07 -10.74 12.25
C ALA A 24 9.63 -10.21 10.87
N LEU A 25 9.63 -8.89 10.69
CA LEU A 25 9.26 -8.23 9.43
C LEU A 25 10.33 -8.42 8.34
N GLU A 26 11.60 -8.47 8.69
CA GLU A 26 12.70 -8.78 7.76
C GLU A 26 12.51 -10.15 7.11
N THR A 27 12.17 -11.16 7.92
CA THR A 27 11.89 -12.52 7.43
C THR A 27 10.70 -12.52 6.46
N LEU A 28 9.61 -11.84 6.82
CA LEU A 28 8.41 -11.75 5.98
C LEU A 28 8.66 -11.00 4.66
N ALA A 29 9.48 -9.95 4.68
CA ALA A 29 9.79 -9.16 3.49
C ALA A 29 10.59 -9.95 2.45
N ILE A 30 11.40 -10.92 2.88
CA ILE A 30 12.27 -11.72 2.00
C ILE A 30 11.51 -12.91 1.39
N ASN A 31 10.47 -13.41 2.06
CA ASN A 31 9.72 -14.58 1.61
C ASN A 31 9.10 -14.41 0.21
N ARG A 32 9.03 -15.54 -0.50
CA ARG A 32 8.40 -15.66 -1.82
C ARG A 32 7.27 -16.69 -1.75
N PRO A 33 6.07 -16.40 -2.28
CA PRO A 33 5.68 -15.19 -3.02
C PRO A 33 5.59 -13.94 -2.12
N VAL A 34 5.47 -12.77 -2.75
CA VAL A 34 5.42 -11.48 -2.06
C VAL A 34 4.06 -11.30 -1.40
N GLU A 35 3.96 -11.59 -0.11
CA GLU A 35 2.69 -11.45 0.60
C GLU A 35 2.29 -9.98 0.80
N ASP A 36 3.26 -9.11 1.11
CA ASP A 36 3.04 -7.68 1.31
C ASP A 36 4.10 -6.83 0.57
N PRO A 37 3.79 -6.29 -0.62
CA PRO A 37 4.73 -5.48 -1.40
C PRO A 37 5.03 -4.13 -0.75
N LEU A 38 4.11 -3.59 0.06
CA LEU A 38 4.33 -2.34 0.79
C LEU A 38 5.30 -2.57 1.95
N LEU A 39 5.20 -3.72 2.64
CA LEU A 39 6.18 -4.11 3.64
C LEU A 39 7.57 -4.20 3.03
N ARG A 40 7.70 -4.92 1.90
CA ARG A 40 9.00 -5.03 1.23
C ARG A 40 9.56 -3.65 0.85
N SER A 41 8.73 -2.77 0.31
CA SER A 41 9.15 -1.40 -0.04
C SER A 41 9.66 -0.64 1.18
N ALA A 42 8.93 -0.70 2.30
CA ALA A 42 9.35 -0.08 3.57
C ALA A 42 10.68 -0.66 4.08
N MET A 43 10.86 -1.98 4.00
CA MET A 43 12.10 -2.65 4.41
C MET A 43 13.30 -2.29 3.52
N HIS A 44 13.11 -2.10 2.22
CA HIS A 44 14.16 -1.59 1.34
C HIS A 44 14.58 -0.17 1.68
N ILE A 45 13.61 0.73 1.95
CA ILE A 45 13.92 2.10 2.36
C ILE A 45 14.66 2.11 3.71
N ARG A 46 14.24 1.29 4.68
CA ARG A 46 14.96 1.13 5.95
C ARG A 46 16.38 0.60 5.76
N SER A 47 16.58 -0.33 4.83
CA SER A 47 17.92 -0.85 4.52
C SER A 47 18.84 0.23 3.96
N ALA A 48 18.32 1.13 3.11
CA ALA A 48 19.08 2.30 2.65
C ALA A 48 19.41 3.26 3.81
N LEU A 49 18.49 3.44 4.78
CA LEU A 49 18.74 4.23 5.99
C LEU A 49 19.84 3.65 6.88
N LEU A 50 19.99 2.31 6.96
CA LEU A 50 21.11 1.69 7.69
C LEU A 50 22.46 2.16 7.13
N VAL A 51 22.61 2.13 5.81
CA VAL A 51 23.84 2.62 5.14
C VAL A 51 24.03 4.11 5.41
N LEU A 52 22.97 4.90 5.29
CA LEU A 52 23.03 6.34 5.50
C LEU A 52 23.43 6.72 6.94
N ASP A 53 22.95 5.99 7.94
CA ASP A 53 23.31 6.20 9.35
C ASP A 53 24.82 5.99 9.58
N THR A 54 25.41 4.97 8.95
CA THR A 54 26.87 4.77 8.98
C THR A 54 27.63 5.91 8.29
N THR A 55 27.13 6.40 7.15
CA THR A 55 27.71 7.54 6.45
C THR A 55 27.67 8.82 7.30
N ILE A 56 26.55 9.08 7.97
CA ILE A 56 26.39 10.20 8.93
C ILE A 56 27.44 10.10 10.03
N ALA A 57 27.59 8.93 10.67
CA ALA A 57 28.57 8.72 11.73
C ALA A 57 30.01 8.98 11.23
N VAL A 58 30.35 8.54 10.02
CA VAL A 58 31.68 8.79 9.41
C VAL A 58 31.92 10.29 9.19
N HIS A 59 30.96 11.02 8.62
CA HIS A 59 31.11 12.46 8.40
C HIS A 59 31.17 13.25 9.71
N GLN A 60 30.36 12.86 10.72
CA GLN A 60 30.43 13.44 12.06
C GLN A 60 31.80 13.22 12.70
N GLN A 61 32.33 12.00 12.64
CA GLN A 61 33.65 11.68 13.19
C GLN A 61 34.77 12.44 12.47
N ARG A 62 34.69 12.56 11.14
CA ARG A 62 35.65 13.33 10.34
C ARG A 62 35.61 14.80 10.70
N LEU A 63 34.41 15.38 10.78
CA LEU A 63 34.23 16.78 11.18
C LEU A 63 34.79 17.01 12.57
N HIS A 64 34.42 16.15 13.53
CA HIS A 64 34.92 16.22 14.90
C HIS A 64 36.45 16.17 14.97
N THR A 65 37.09 15.30 14.18
CA THR A 65 38.56 15.20 14.14
C THR A 65 39.21 16.50 13.65
N LEU A 66 38.62 17.16 12.66
CA LEU A 66 39.12 18.41 12.08
C LEU A 66 38.77 19.66 12.91
N THR A 67 37.76 19.58 13.77
CA THR A 67 37.29 20.71 14.58
C THR A 67 37.47 20.51 16.09
N ARG A 68 38.20 19.46 16.50
CA ARG A 68 38.41 19.18 17.93
C ARG A 68 39.21 20.31 18.60
N PRO A 69 38.94 20.61 19.87
CA PRO A 69 39.76 21.56 20.63
C PRO A 69 41.25 21.21 20.56
N GLY A 70 42.10 22.21 20.32
CA GLY A 70 43.55 22.02 20.21
C GLY A 70 44.05 21.60 18.82
N HIS A 71 43.16 21.31 17.87
CA HIS A 71 43.53 21.22 16.45
C HIS A 71 43.54 22.61 15.84
N VAL A 72 44.65 23.02 15.23
CA VAL A 72 44.74 24.27 14.45
C VAL A 72 44.60 23.88 12.97
N PRO A 73 43.46 24.18 12.32
CA PRO A 73 43.23 23.77 10.94
C PRO A 73 44.26 24.40 10.00
N ALA A 74 44.89 23.58 9.17
CA ALA A 74 45.66 24.08 8.04
C ALA A 74 44.72 24.60 6.94
N PHE A 75 45.24 25.33 5.95
CA PHE A 75 44.43 25.83 4.84
C PHE A 75 43.66 24.71 4.10
N HIS A 76 44.29 23.54 3.91
CA HIS A 76 43.65 22.38 3.28
C HIS A 76 42.59 21.70 4.17
N ASP A 77 42.61 21.94 5.48
CA ASP A 77 41.58 21.44 6.38
C ASP A 77 40.26 22.20 6.19
N LEU A 78 40.30 23.47 5.77
CA LEU A 78 39.08 24.26 5.52
C LEU A 78 38.22 23.65 4.42
N GLU A 79 38.84 23.20 3.33
CA GLU A 79 38.13 22.51 2.24
C GLU A 79 37.53 21.19 2.73
N ARG A 80 38.30 20.41 3.50
CA ARG A 80 37.84 19.13 4.07
C ARG A 80 36.70 19.30 5.08
N ILE A 81 36.75 20.34 5.92
CA ILE A 81 35.69 20.70 6.85
C ILE A 81 34.44 21.05 6.06
N THR A 82 34.57 21.89 5.03
CA THR A 82 33.44 22.35 4.22
C THR A 82 32.77 21.20 3.46
N SER A 83 33.56 20.33 2.83
CA SER A 83 33.06 19.12 2.16
C SER A 83 32.37 18.20 3.17
N SER A 84 33.03 17.86 4.29
CA SER A 84 32.43 16.95 5.29
C SER A 84 31.15 17.51 5.90
N ALA A 85 31.07 18.82 6.14
CA ALA A 85 29.87 19.46 6.64
C ALA A 85 28.73 19.49 5.60
N THR A 86 29.06 19.64 4.32
CA THR A 86 28.08 19.61 3.22
C THR A 86 27.52 18.20 3.05
N ASP A 87 28.39 17.19 3.01
CA ASP A 87 28.01 15.79 2.90
C ASP A 87 27.15 15.35 4.10
N LEU A 88 27.50 15.79 5.31
CA LEU A 88 26.71 15.53 6.52
C LEU A 88 25.29 16.13 6.42
N ARG A 89 25.17 17.37 5.92
CA ARG A 89 23.85 18.01 5.73
C ARG A 89 23.03 17.28 4.67
N LEU A 90 23.67 16.88 3.57
CA LEU A 90 23.03 16.09 2.51
C LEU A 90 22.53 14.75 3.06
N ALA A 91 23.36 14.02 3.80
CA ALA A 91 22.99 12.76 4.40
C ALA A 91 21.80 12.90 5.37
N HIS A 92 21.78 13.96 6.18
CA HIS A 92 20.60 14.25 7.01
C HIS A 92 19.35 14.59 6.20
N ALA A 93 19.48 15.30 5.08
CA ALA A 93 18.35 15.60 4.20
C ALA A 93 17.79 14.32 3.55
N GLU A 94 18.67 13.44 3.05
CA GLU A 94 18.29 12.14 2.52
C GLU A 94 17.58 11.27 3.57
N GLY A 95 18.05 11.30 4.82
CA GLY A 95 17.41 10.58 5.92
C GLY A 95 15.98 11.05 6.18
N ARG A 96 15.73 12.37 6.12
CA ARG A 96 14.38 12.94 6.23
C ARG A 96 13.50 12.54 5.04
N THR A 97 14.04 12.55 3.82
CA THR A 97 13.31 12.13 2.62
C THR A 97 12.91 10.65 2.70
N ALA A 98 13.82 9.78 3.17
CA ALA A 98 13.52 8.38 3.39
C ALA A 98 12.42 8.16 4.45
N LEU A 99 12.43 8.93 5.56
CA LEU A 99 11.36 8.90 6.55
C LEU A 99 10.00 9.33 5.98
N GLN A 100 9.98 10.36 5.14
CA GLN A 100 8.76 10.77 4.44
C GLN A 100 8.27 9.67 3.50
N ALA A 101 9.17 9.02 2.76
CA ALA A 101 8.83 7.90 1.89
C ALA A 101 8.21 6.73 2.68
N ILE A 102 8.79 6.33 3.81
CA ILE A 102 8.22 5.31 4.71
C ILE A 102 6.82 5.71 5.18
N SER A 103 6.66 6.98 5.59
CA SER A 103 5.36 7.49 6.01
C SER A 103 4.32 7.39 4.89
N ARG A 104 4.69 7.68 3.63
CA ARG A 104 3.80 7.53 2.47
C ARG A 104 3.44 6.07 2.20
N VAL A 105 4.38 5.14 2.34
CA VAL A 105 4.11 3.69 2.22
C VAL A 105 3.12 3.22 3.29
N ILE A 106 3.26 3.70 4.52
CA ILE A 106 2.34 3.39 5.62
C ILE A 106 0.93 3.94 5.32
N GLU A 107 0.82 5.18 4.85
CA GLU A 107 -0.47 5.75 4.46
C GLU A 107 -1.12 4.98 3.30
N ALA A 108 -0.34 4.58 2.30
CA ALA A 108 -0.82 3.74 1.21
C ALA A 108 -1.37 2.41 1.73
N ARG A 109 -0.69 1.76 2.68
CA ARG A 109 -1.16 0.51 3.31
C ARG A 109 -2.50 0.69 4.02
N LYS A 110 -2.66 1.78 4.78
CA LYS A 110 -3.92 2.09 5.46
C LYS A 110 -5.06 2.31 4.45
N ALA A 111 -4.79 2.99 3.35
CA ALA A 111 -5.74 3.19 2.26
C ALA A 111 -6.14 1.85 1.62
N THR A 112 -5.19 0.97 1.30
CA THR A 112 -5.49 -0.37 0.75
C THR A 112 -6.31 -1.24 1.70
N THR A 113 -5.99 -1.21 3.00
CA THR A 113 -6.72 -1.97 4.02
C THR A 113 -8.17 -1.49 4.13
N THR A 114 -8.38 -0.17 4.06
CA THR A 114 -9.71 0.45 4.11
C THR A 114 -10.50 0.14 2.83
N ALA A 115 -9.86 0.26 1.66
CA ALA A 115 -10.45 -0.06 0.37
C ALA A 115 -10.87 -1.52 0.26
N ASN A 116 -10.10 -2.46 0.81
CA ASN A 116 -10.49 -3.88 0.83
C ASN A 116 -11.66 -4.16 1.76
N ARG A 117 -11.87 -3.37 2.82
CA ARG A 117 -12.97 -3.57 3.77
C ARG A 117 -14.33 -3.21 3.15
N ALA A 118 -14.42 -2.13 2.37
CA ALA A 118 -15.69 -1.66 1.81
C ALA A 118 -16.43 -2.69 0.91
N PRO A 119 -15.78 -3.42 -0.02
CA PRO A 119 -16.42 -4.49 -0.78
C PRO A 119 -16.90 -5.65 0.09
N THR A 120 -16.13 -6.06 1.10
CA THR A 120 -16.56 -7.10 2.06
C THR A 120 -17.76 -6.67 2.89
N ASP A 121 -17.83 -5.40 3.28
CA ASP A 121 -18.98 -4.84 3.99
C ASP A 121 -20.23 -4.85 3.09
N HIS A 122 -20.08 -4.52 1.81
CA HIS A 122 -21.17 -4.63 0.84
C HIS A 122 -21.63 -6.08 0.60
N LEU A 123 -20.70 -7.04 0.51
CA LEU A 123 -21.04 -8.46 0.35
C LEU A 123 -21.76 -9.02 1.58
N THR A 124 -21.32 -8.66 2.79
CA THR A 124 -21.99 -9.08 4.04
C THR A 124 -23.37 -8.44 4.19
N GLN A 125 -23.52 -7.17 3.77
CA GLN A 125 -24.83 -6.50 3.71
C GLN A 125 -25.77 -7.13 2.67
N ALA A 126 -25.26 -7.50 1.49
CA ALA A 126 -26.02 -8.20 0.46
C ALA A 126 -26.45 -9.61 0.92
N ALA A 127 -25.59 -10.32 1.65
CA ALA A 127 -25.92 -11.62 2.22
C ALA A 127 -26.98 -11.52 3.34
N THR A 128 -26.87 -10.52 4.23
CA THR A 128 -27.86 -10.30 5.30
C THR A 128 -29.23 -9.87 4.75
N THR A 129 -29.27 -8.99 3.74
CA THR A 129 -30.54 -8.60 3.08
C THR A 129 -31.20 -9.77 2.35
N ARG A 130 -30.43 -10.69 1.74
CA ARG A 130 -30.99 -11.91 1.15
C ARG A 130 -31.51 -12.89 2.20
N SER A 131 -30.87 -12.98 3.36
CA SER A 131 -31.28 -13.88 4.44
C SER A 131 -32.51 -13.39 5.21
N THR A 132 -32.75 -12.08 5.28
CA THR A 132 -33.99 -11.51 5.83
C THR A 132 -35.13 -11.56 4.83
N HIS A 133 -34.84 -11.70 3.54
CA HIS A 133 -35.83 -11.96 2.50
C HIS A 133 -36.17 -13.46 2.40
N VAL A 134 -36.74 -14.02 3.48
CA VAL A 134 -37.54 -15.25 3.35
C VAL A 134 -38.80 -14.87 2.55
N PRO A 135 -39.10 -15.50 1.41
CA PRO A 135 -40.35 -15.25 0.69
C PRO A 135 -41.49 -15.71 1.60
N ARG A 136 -42.26 -14.76 2.12
CA ARG A 136 -43.56 -15.07 2.71
C ARG A 136 -44.40 -15.64 1.58
N SER A 137 -44.54 -16.97 1.58
CA SER A 137 -45.40 -17.73 0.68
C SER A 137 -46.78 -17.06 0.60
N LEU A 138 -47.05 -16.38 -0.51
CA LEU A 138 -48.41 -16.05 -0.93
C LEU A 138 -48.99 -17.33 -1.50
N ALA A 139 -49.77 -18.03 -0.67
CA ALA A 139 -50.58 -19.16 -1.05
C ALA A 139 -51.41 -18.81 -2.29
N HIS A 140 -50.95 -19.26 -3.46
CA HIS A 140 -51.73 -19.27 -4.69
C HIS A 140 -52.69 -20.45 -4.61
N ALA A 141 -53.95 -20.16 -4.32
CA ALA A 141 -55.05 -21.08 -4.55
C ALA A 141 -55.24 -21.25 -6.06
N HIS A 142 -55.28 -22.51 -6.52
CA HIS A 142 -55.69 -22.91 -7.86
C HIS A 142 -56.96 -23.76 -7.73
N PRO A 143 -58.02 -23.44 -8.48
CA PRO A 143 -58.64 -24.46 -9.37
C PRO A 143 -59.15 -23.80 -10.67
N ALA A 144 -59.50 -24.44 -11.79
CA ALA A 144 -59.36 -25.74 -12.45
C ALA A 144 -59.89 -25.52 -13.91
N PRO A 145 -59.74 -26.44 -14.87
CA PRO A 145 -59.91 -26.19 -16.32
C PRO A 145 -61.25 -26.68 -16.90
N SER A 146 -61.78 -26.01 -17.95
CA SER A 146 -62.77 -26.47 -18.98
C SER A 146 -63.24 -25.22 -19.79
N THR A 147 -63.57 -25.19 -21.09
CA THR A 147 -63.80 -26.17 -22.16
C THR A 147 -63.83 -25.43 -23.52
N ALA A 148 -63.68 -26.18 -24.61
CA ALA A 148 -63.46 -25.79 -26.01
C ALA A 148 -64.64 -25.13 -26.78
N SER A 149 -64.33 -24.46 -27.91
CA SER A 149 -64.97 -24.74 -29.22
C SER A 149 -64.24 -24.07 -30.44
N PRO A 150 -64.09 -24.76 -31.60
CA PRO A 150 -63.58 -24.26 -32.90
C PRO A 150 -64.76 -23.95 -33.89
N PRO A 151 -64.64 -23.63 -35.22
CA PRO A 151 -63.50 -23.74 -36.17
C PRO A 151 -63.25 -22.57 -37.18
N GLN A 152 -62.10 -22.68 -37.90
CA GLN A 152 -61.59 -21.96 -39.09
C GLN A 152 -62.48 -22.13 -40.37
N PRO A 153 -62.20 -21.61 -41.62
CA PRO A 153 -60.97 -21.05 -42.25
C PRO A 153 -61.11 -19.94 -43.35
N TYR A 154 -59.99 -19.33 -43.80
CA TYR A 154 -59.54 -19.01 -45.21
C TYR A 154 -58.45 -17.88 -45.17
N ARG A 155 -57.14 -18.06 -45.44
CA ARG A 155 -56.34 -18.42 -46.66
C ARG A 155 -56.28 -17.28 -47.74
N PRO A 156 -55.24 -17.19 -48.61
CA PRO A 156 -53.87 -16.66 -48.41
C PRO A 156 -53.37 -15.72 -49.56
N GLY A 157 -52.11 -15.25 -49.48
CA GLY A 157 -51.28 -14.80 -50.62
C GLY A 157 -50.96 -13.30 -50.59
N ALA A 158 -49.77 -12.80 -50.95
CA ALA A 158 -48.79 -13.33 -51.89
C ALA A 158 -47.36 -12.85 -51.58
N ALA A 159 -46.40 -13.66 -52.02
CA ALA A 159 -44.97 -13.36 -52.09
C ALA A 159 -44.64 -12.38 -53.24
N ARG A 160 -43.55 -11.61 -53.09
CA ARG A 160 -42.61 -11.24 -54.18
C ARG A 160 -41.36 -10.56 -53.59
N THR A 161 -40.18 -11.21 -53.67
CA THR A 161 -39.04 -10.93 -54.61
C THR A 161 -38.31 -9.62 -54.32
N ALA A 162 -36.98 -9.50 -54.27
CA ALA A 162 -35.87 -10.40 -54.55
C ALA A 162 -34.55 -9.75 -54.02
N SER A 163 -33.53 -10.58 -53.76
CA SER A 163 -32.10 -10.29 -54.02
C SER A 163 -31.92 -9.62 -55.40
N ASP A 164 -30.93 -8.84 -55.79
CA ASP A 164 -29.52 -8.52 -55.48
C ASP A 164 -29.18 -7.42 -56.56
N PRO A 165 -27.96 -6.89 -56.76
CA PRO A 165 -26.72 -6.95 -55.99
C PRO A 165 -26.23 -5.58 -55.48
#